data_AF-A0A930TT14-F1
#
_entry.id   AF-A0A930TT14-F1
#
_cell.length_a   1.000
_cell.length_b   1.000
_cell.length_c   1.000
_cell.angle_alpha   90.00
_cell.angle_beta   90.00
_cell.angle_gamma   90.00
#
_symmetry.space_group_name_H-M   'P 1'
#
loop_
_entity.id
_entity.type
_entity.pdbx_description
1 polymer ?
#
loop_
_entity_poly.entity_id
_entity_poly.type
_entity_poly.pdbx_seq_one_letter_code
_entity_poly.pdbx_strand_id
1 'polypeptide(L)'
;MTCECYRDRAQSAYDVLKILNASSSTQRFIAKVRRKQRRKIALQDLCQRESSPVTSTLESSPLVSGSPARQNSPLWMLTPESGAVAIAASVLVVAGGSLVLSRPETLPLFDPAPKTLQRAAQQYQQGNVEKAIATANSISPDSPSFLLAQQSIQQWQYEWEQSVQRFRELEAAYDAQDWLGVLRKGRDMPATEFWNAQKAPFMQRAQQQVDLQGHAFLQDAFNLAYQHRFVEALDALRRIPPEAAAYAHVSEKFIEYEEKRDIRAQYYLQQAYNDAQRGNFAQAIAYLQRITSETPTYAIAQRKQLEYRQKQELRADSKF
;
A
#
# COMPACT_ATOMS: atom_id res chain seq x y z
N MET A 1 31.73 -25.26 20.29
CA MET A 1 30.37 -24.69 20.11
C MET A 1 30.38 -23.16 20.24
N THR A 2 31.25 -22.43 19.53
CA THR A 2 31.39 -20.96 19.69
C THR A 2 31.45 -20.19 18.37
N CYS A 3 31.52 -20.85 17.20
CA CYS A 3 31.65 -20.14 15.92
C CYS A 3 30.32 -19.81 15.22
N GLU A 4 29.27 -20.62 15.37
CA GLU A 4 27.98 -20.35 14.70
C GLU A 4 27.20 -19.19 15.34
N CYS A 5 27.26 -19.06 16.67
CA CYS A 5 26.58 -17.98 17.40
C CYS A 5 27.18 -16.59 17.08
N TYR A 6 28.43 -16.53 16.63
CA TYR A 6 29.10 -15.28 16.24
C TYR A 6 28.76 -14.86 14.80
N ARG A 7 28.51 -15.82 13.91
CA ARG A 7 28.14 -15.58 12.51
C ARG A 7 26.73 -14.97 12.41
N ASP A 8 25.77 -15.48 13.18
CA ASP A 8 24.41 -14.94 13.21
C ASP A 8 24.35 -13.50 13.78
N ARG A 9 25.21 -13.20 14.78
CA ARG A 9 25.34 -11.83 15.33
C ARG A 9 25.85 -10.83 14.30
N ALA A 10 26.85 -11.22 13.49
CA ALA A 10 27.41 -10.34 12.48
C ALA A 10 26.41 -10.10 11.34
N GLN A 11 25.66 -11.12 10.93
CA GLN A 11 24.68 -11.02 9.85
C GLN A 11 23.49 -10.12 10.24
N SER A 12 22.94 -10.31 11.44
CA SER A 12 21.82 -9.49 11.93
C SER A 12 22.20 -8.02 12.12
N ALA A 13 23.39 -7.73 12.65
CA ALA A 13 23.89 -6.36 12.77
C ALA A 13 24.16 -5.71 11.40
N TYR A 14 24.65 -6.49 10.43
CA TYR A 14 24.90 -6.04 9.06
C TYR A 14 23.59 -5.71 8.32
N ASP A 15 22.56 -6.54 8.46
CA ASP A 15 21.25 -6.31 7.82
C ASP A 15 20.56 -5.07 8.41
N VAL A 16 20.62 -4.88 9.73
CA VAL A 16 20.12 -3.66 10.39
C VAL A 16 20.85 -2.42 9.90
N LEU A 17 22.18 -2.45 9.78
CA LEU A 17 22.97 -1.31 9.28
C LEU A 17 22.69 -1.00 7.80
N LYS A 18 22.50 -2.02 6.97
CA LYS A 18 22.16 -1.86 5.55
C LYS A 18 20.81 -1.18 5.38
N ILE A 19 19.81 -1.54 6.19
CA ILE A 19 18.46 -0.97 6.19
C ILE A 19 18.47 0.47 6.74
N LEU A 20 19.20 0.74 7.82
CA LEU A 20 19.32 2.09 8.40
C LEU A 20 20.04 3.07 7.46
N ASN A 21 21.05 2.61 6.73
CA ASN A 21 21.78 3.46 5.78
C ASN A 21 20.89 3.85 4.57
N ALA A 22 20.05 2.92 4.09
CA ALA A 22 19.04 3.19 3.08
C ALA A 22 18.03 4.26 3.55
N SER A 23 17.55 4.16 4.79
CA SER A 23 16.64 5.14 5.40
C SER A 23 17.27 6.54 5.57
N SER A 24 18.54 6.62 5.97
CA SER A 24 19.24 7.91 6.15
C SER A 24 19.45 8.69 4.84
N SER A 25 19.63 7.97 3.73
CA SER A 25 19.76 8.56 2.40
C SER A 25 18.43 9.18 1.93
N THR A 26 17.32 8.50 2.22
CA THR A 26 15.96 8.98 1.98
C THR A 26 15.64 10.21 2.83
N GLN A 27 16.05 10.23 4.10
CA GLN A 27 15.85 11.40 4.97
C GLN A 27 16.62 12.64 4.48
N ARG A 28 17.87 12.47 4.00
CA ARG A 28 18.65 13.58 3.40
C ARG A 28 18.03 14.09 2.10
N PHE A 29 17.46 13.20 1.29
CA PHE A 29 16.72 13.57 0.10
C PHE A 29 15.43 14.34 0.43
N ILE A 30 14.65 13.87 1.42
CA ILE A 30 13.43 14.55 1.91
C ILE A 30 13.74 15.95 2.47
N ALA A 31 14.85 16.11 3.20
CA ALA A 31 15.28 17.42 3.70
C ALA A 31 15.62 18.40 2.56
N LYS A 32 16.26 17.92 1.48
CA LYS A 32 16.55 18.72 0.27
C LYS A 32 15.26 19.10 -0.47
N VAL A 33 14.30 18.18 -0.59
CA VAL A 33 12.99 18.45 -1.21
C VAL A 33 12.19 19.48 -0.41
N ARG A 34 12.16 19.36 0.94
CA ARG A 34 11.50 20.35 1.82
C ARG A 34 12.10 21.75 1.71
N ARG A 35 13.43 21.88 1.59
CA ARG A 35 14.08 23.18 1.33
C ARG A 35 13.71 23.77 -0.02
N LYS A 36 13.60 22.93 -1.07
CA LYS A 36 13.22 23.37 -2.42
C LYS A 36 11.75 23.81 -2.45
N GLN A 37 10.86 23.09 -1.78
CA GLN A 37 9.43 23.43 -1.66
C GLN A 37 9.22 24.74 -0.87
N ARG A 38 9.93 24.93 0.25
CA ARG A 38 9.84 26.18 1.05
C ARG A 38 10.34 27.41 0.29
N ARG A 39 11.39 27.27 -0.53
CA ARG A 39 11.83 28.35 -1.42
C ARG A 39 10.79 28.70 -2.47
N LYS A 40 10.08 27.71 -3.03
CA LYS A 40 9.03 27.94 -4.01
C LYS A 40 7.83 28.68 -3.40
N ILE A 41 7.43 28.32 -2.18
CA ILE A 41 6.36 28.99 -1.44
C ILE A 41 6.77 30.43 -1.08
N ALA A 42 8.00 30.63 -0.56
CA ALA A 42 8.49 31.97 -0.23
C ALA A 42 8.63 32.89 -1.45
N LEU A 43 8.95 32.34 -2.64
CA LEU A 43 8.97 33.11 -3.90
C LEU A 43 7.55 33.45 -4.38
N GLN A 44 6.58 32.59 -4.12
CA GLN A 44 5.18 32.82 -4.50
C GLN A 44 4.51 33.90 -3.63
N ASP A 45 4.86 33.94 -2.33
CA ASP A 45 4.41 34.99 -1.40
C ASP A 45 5.02 36.37 -1.72
N LEU A 46 6.23 36.41 -2.30
CA LEU A 46 6.86 37.66 -2.74
C LEU A 46 6.17 38.24 -3.99
N CYS A 47 5.75 37.39 -4.94
CA CYS A 47 5.03 37.85 -6.14
C CYS A 47 3.58 38.30 -5.86
N GLN A 48 2.92 37.73 -4.86
CA GLN A 48 1.55 38.14 -4.49
C GLN A 48 1.51 39.49 -3.76
N ARG A 49 2.65 39.98 -3.25
CA ARG A 49 2.73 41.27 -2.56
C ARG A 49 2.96 42.46 -3.49
N GLU A 50 3.28 42.23 -4.76
CA GLU A 50 3.53 43.28 -5.76
C GLU A 50 2.35 43.55 -6.70
N SER A 51 1.23 42.83 -6.60
CA SER A 51 0.08 43.01 -7.51
C SER A 51 -1.14 43.66 -6.86
N SER A 52 -1.17 45.00 -6.90
CA SER A 52 -2.40 45.82 -6.94
C SER A 52 -2.23 46.91 -7.99
N PRO A 53 -3.31 47.37 -8.66
CA PRO A 53 -3.27 47.67 -10.08
C PRO A 53 -3.11 49.17 -10.39
N VAL A 54 -2.34 49.49 -11.45
CA VAL A 54 -2.44 50.77 -12.17
C VAL A 54 -2.38 50.51 -13.68
N THR A 55 -3.20 51.28 -14.37
CA THR A 55 -3.68 51.24 -15.76
C THR A 55 -2.61 51.61 -16.82
N SER A 56 -2.80 51.03 -18.02
CA SER A 56 -2.45 51.51 -19.39
C SER A 56 -0.98 51.67 -19.81
N THR A 57 -0.59 51.08 -20.95
CA THR A 57 -0.44 51.72 -22.30
C THR A 57 0.31 50.79 -23.29
N LEU A 58 -0.04 50.89 -24.58
CA LEU A 58 0.47 50.17 -25.77
C LEU A 58 1.99 50.23 -25.99
N GLU A 59 2.60 49.18 -26.57
CA GLU A 59 3.49 49.30 -27.76
C GLU A 59 3.82 47.95 -28.42
N SER A 60 4.31 48.03 -29.66
CA SER A 60 4.25 47.09 -30.78
C SER A 60 5.35 46.00 -30.92
N SER A 61 5.01 44.97 -31.70
CA SER A 61 5.79 43.89 -32.38
C SER A 61 7.13 44.31 -33.05
N PRO A 62 8.04 43.42 -33.57
CA PRO A 62 7.73 42.13 -34.24
C PRO A 62 8.75 40.95 -34.26
N LEU A 63 8.22 39.82 -34.77
CA LEU A 63 8.80 38.72 -35.60
C LEU A 63 10.23 38.19 -35.34
N VAL A 64 10.33 36.89 -35.01
CA VAL A 64 11.39 35.99 -35.54
C VAL A 64 10.82 34.58 -35.80
N SER A 65 11.11 34.11 -37.02
CA SER A 65 10.83 32.81 -37.61
C SER A 65 11.83 31.73 -37.16
N GLY A 66 11.40 30.46 -37.11
CA GLY A 66 12.35 29.34 -37.03
C GLY A 66 11.74 27.98 -36.68
N SER A 67 11.36 27.21 -37.71
CA SER A 67 11.26 25.74 -37.69
C SER A 67 12.08 25.25 -38.90
N PRO A 68 12.74 24.07 -38.86
CA PRO A 68 12.01 22.85 -39.22
C PRO A 68 12.46 21.53 -38.54
N ALA A 69 11.48 20.63 -38.42
CA ALA A 69 11.45 19.18 -38.72
C ALA A 69 12.61 18.22 -38.37
N ARG A 70 12.25 17.10 -37.70
CA ARG A 70 12.69 15.71 -37.96
C ARG A 70 11.81 14.74 -37.14
N GLN A 71 10.83 14.04 -37.72
CA GLN A 71 10.92 12.69 -38.32
C GLN A 71 11.89 11.73 -37.61
N ASN A 72 11.34 10.75 -36.89
CA ASN A 72 11.60 9.31 -37.08
C ASN A 72 10.80 8.45 -36.08
N SER A 73 9.81 7.71 -36.60
CA SER A 73 9.41 6.40 -36.06
C SER A 73 10.37 5.33 -36.61
N PRO A 74 10.44 4.14 -35.99
CA PRO A 74 9.79 3.02 -36.68
C PRO A 74 9.10 2.00 -35.78
N LEU A 75 8.02 1.47 -36.35
CA LEU A 75 7.36 0.20 -36.05
C LEU A 75 8.30 -0.98 -36.26
N TRP A 76 8.20 -2.00 -35.41
CA TRP A 76 8.41 -3.40 -35.79
C TRP A 76 7.26 -4.25 -35.26
N MET A 77 6.77 -5.12 -36.14
CA MET A 77 5.64 -6.04 -35.98
C MET A 77 6.03 -7.33 -35.23
N LEU A 78 5.05 -7.86 -34.48
CA LEU A 78 4.57 -9.25 -34.29
C LEU A 78 5.50 -10.42 -34.70
N THR A 79 5.64 -11.48 -33.89
CA THR A 79 4.76 -12.68 -33.92
C THR A 79 4.58 -13.42 -32.56
N PRO A 80 3.62 -14.38 -32.46
CA PRO A 80 3.01 -14.86 -31.21
C PRO A 80 3.46 -16.28 -30.77
N GLU A 81 3.27 -16.64 -29.49
CA GLU A 81 2.61 -17.89 -29.02
C GLU A 81 2.59 -18.00 -27.48
N SER A 82 1.36 -18.16 -26.96
CA SER A 82 0.89 -18.88 -25.74
C SER A 82 1.55 -18.71 -24.35
N GLY A 83 0.74 -18.22 -23.40
CA GLY A 83 0.98 -18.35 -21.95
C GLY A 83 0.08 -17.44 -21.11
N ALA A 84 -1.20 -17.78 -20.99
CA ALA A 84 -2.25 -16.99 -20.37
C ALA A 84 -2.01 -16.63 -18.88
N VAL A 85 -2.12 -15.34 -18.54
CA VAL A 85 -2.55 -14.88 -17.21
C VAL A 85 -3.57 -13.76 -17.41
N ALA A 86 -4.76 -13.99 -16.87
CA ALA A 86 -5.92 -13.13 -16.96
C ALA A 86 -5.65 -11.77 -16.31
N ILE A 87 -5.53 -10.73 -17.15
CA ILE A 87 -5.69 -9.35 -16.71
C ILE A 87 -7.19 -9.08 -16.78
N ALA A 88 -7.81 -8.87 -15.62
CA ALA A 88 -9.13 -8.29 -15.51
C ALA A 88 -9.08 -6.88 -16.12
N ALA A 89 -9.33 -6.80 -17.43
CA ALA A 89 -9.67 -5.56 -18.09
C ALA A 89 -10.98 -5.09 -17.47
N SER A 90 -10.89 -4.12 -16.55
CA SER A 90 -11.98 -3.18 -16.36
C SER A 90 -12.28 -2.62 -17.74
N VAL A 91 -13.39 -3.10 -18.28
CA VAL A 91 -13.94 -2.70 -19.57
C VAL A 91 -14.13 -1.19 -19.49
N LEU A 92 -13.15 -0.43 -19.98
CA LEU A 92 -13.46 0.77 -20.72
C LEU A 92 -14.37 0.26 -21.82
N VAL A 93 -15.68 0.39 -21.62
CA VAL A 93 -16.63 0.32 -22.70
C VAL A 93 -16.23 1.49 -23.59
N VAL A 94 -15.32 1.21 -24.51
CA VAL A 94 -15.31 1.86 -25.81
C VAL A 94 -16.74 1.67 -26.29
N ALA A 95 -17.56 2.69 -26.11
CA ALA A 95 -18.87 2.79 -26.76
C ALA A 95 -18.61 3.00 -28.27
N GLY A 96 -17.95 2.02 -28.89
CA GLY A 96 -17.86 1.80 -30.31
C GLY A 96 -18.95 0.80 -30.65
N GLY A 97 -20.20 1.26 -30.65
CA GLY A 97 -21.29 0.52 -31.25
C GLY A 97 -21.17 0.64 -32.77
N SER A 98 -20.75 -0.44 -33.44
CA SER A 98 -20.84 -0.57 -34.88
C SER A 98 -22.11 -1.35 -35.26
N LEU A 99 -22.84 -0.78 -36.22
CA LEU A 99 -23.87 -1.35 -37.10
C LEU A 99 -25.34 -1.37 -36.63
N VAL A 100 -26.08 -0.35 -37.06
CA VAL A 100 -27.41 -0.52 -37.66
C VAL A 100 -27.44 0.24 -38.99
N LEU A 101 -27.57 -0.50 -40.10
CA LEU A 101 -27.81 0.03 -41.43
C LEU A 101 -29.29 0.33 -41.61
N SER A 102 -29.58 1.48 -42.25
CA SER A 102 -30.75 1.80 -43.10
C SER A 102 -31.64 2.96 -42.62
N ARG A 103 -31.31 4.17 -43.08
CA ARG A 103 -32.26 5.12 -43.69
C ARG A 103 -31.49 6.17 -44.50
N PRO A 104 -31.85 6.45 -45.76
CA PRO A 104 -31.21 7.49 -46.55
C PRO A 104 -31.94 8.81 -46.31
N GLU A 105 -31.55 9.54 -45.27
CA GLU A 105 -31.87 10.97 -45.16
C GLU A 105 -30.55 11.72 -45.03
N THR A 106 -30.28 12.53 -46.06
CA THR A 106 -29.27 13.59 -46.16
C THR A 106 -28.20 13.58 -45.06
N LEU A 107 -27.11 12.83 -45.30
CA LEU A 107 -25.94 12.83 -44.44
C LEU A 107 -25.26 14.22 -44.47
N PRO A 108 -25.17 14.96 -43.36
CA PRO A 108 -24.15 15.98 -43.26
C PRO A 108 -22.79 15.27 -43.37
N LEU A 109 -22.03 15.56 -44.43
CA LEU A 109 -20.78 14.88 -44.80
C LEU A 109 -19.65 15.00 -43.76
N PHE A 110 -19.89 15.68 -42.63
CA PHE A 110 -18.95 15.86 -41.53
C PHE A 110 -19.72 16.06 -40.21
N ASP A 111 -19.89 15.02 -39.40
CA ASP A 111 -20.38 15.16 -38.03
C ASP A 111 -19.18 15.39 -37.08
N PRO A 112 -19.00 16.59 -36.50
CA PRO A 112 -17.95 16.85 -35.51
C PRO A 112 -18.30 16.29 -34.12
N ALA A 113 -19.52 15.80 -33.89
CA ALA A 113 -20.00 15.41 -32.57
C ALA A 113 -19.20 14.27 -31.92
N PRO A 114 -18.80 13.18 -32.62
CA PRO A 114 -17.97 12.14 -32.01
C PRO A 114 -16.62 12.68 -31.52
N LYS A 115 -15.97 13.56 -32.31
CA LYS A 115 -14.71 14.21 -31.92
C LYS A 115 -14.90 15.16 -30.74
N THR A 116 -16.05 15.83 -30.68
CA THR A 116 -16.41 16.75 -29.60
C THR A 116 -16.64 15.97 -28.29
N LEU A 117 -17.37 14.85 -28.35
CA LEU A 117 -17.58 13.98 -27.21
C LEU A 117 -16.27 13.35 -26.72
N GLN A 118 -15.38 12.94 -27.63
CA GLN A 118 -14.04 12.45 -27.26
C GLN A 118 -13.23 13.52 -26.52
N ARG A 119 -13.27 14.78 -26.96
CA ARG A 119 -12.61 15.90 -26.28
C ARG A 119 -13.21 16.15 -24.90
N ALA A 120 -14.53 16.07 -24.78
CA ALA A 120 -15.22 16.19 -23.49
C ALA A 120 -14.75 15.08 -22.52
N ALA A 121 -14.67 13.83 -22.98
CA ALA A 121 -14.17 12.72 -22.18
C ALA A 121 -12.72 12.94 -21.72
N GLN A 122 -11.84 13.45 -22.58
CA GLN A 122 -10.46 13.79 -22.20
C GLN A 122 -10.42 14.88 -21.11
N GLN A 123 -11.27 15.90 -21.22
CA GLN A 123 -11.36 16.95 -20.21
C GLN A 123 -11.85 16.38 -18.86
N TYR A 124 -12.82 15.46 -18.87
CA TYR A 124 -13.29 14.78 -17.66
C TYR A 124 -12.15 13.98 -16.99
N GLN A 125 -11.37 13.22 -17.75
CA GLN A 125 -10.23 12.45 -17.23
C GLN A 125 -9.14 13.33 -16.57
N GLN A 126 -9.04 14.59 -17.02
CA GLN A 126 -8.15 15.61 -16.47
C GLN A 126 -8.75 16.33 -15.26
N GLY A 127 -9.97 16.00 -14.84
CA GLY A 127 -10.69 16.66 -13.74
C GLY A 127 -11.37 17.97 -14.13
N ASN A 128 -11.36 18.33 -15.42
CA ASN A 128 -12.04 19.53 -15.94
C ASN A 128 -13.52 19.20 -16.22
N VAL A 129 -14.26 18.76 -15.19
CA VAL A 129 -15.63 18.23 -15.34
C VAL A 129 -16.59 19.26 -15.91
N GLU A 130 -16.53 20.51 -15.44
CA GLU A 130 -17.37 21.59 -15.98
C GLU A 130 -17.12 21.83 -17.48
N LYS A 131 -15.85 21.83 -17.88
CA LYS A 131 -15.45 22.01 -19.29
C LYS A 131 -15.90 20.82 -20.15
N ALA A 132 -15.79 19.60 -19.61
CA ALA A 132 -16.24 18.38 -20.26
C ALA A 132 -17.75 18.43 -20.52
N ILE A 133 -18.52 18.78 -19.50
CA ILE A 133 -19.98 18.92 -19.61
C ILE A 133 -20.36 20.00 -20.61
N ALA A 134 -19.72 21.18 -20.55
CA ALA A 134 -19.96 22.25 -21.51
C ALA A 134 -19.64 21.84 -22.95
N THR A 135 -18.54 21.11 -23.16
CA THR A 135 -18.14 20.61 -24.48
C THR A 135 -19.13 19.56 -24.99
N ALA A 136 -19.60 18.64 -24.14
CA ALA A 136 -20.60 17.65 -24.52
C ALA A 136 -21.98 18.28 -24.82
N ASN A 137 -22.40 19.28 -24.03
CA ASN A 137 -23.66 20.02 -24.25
C ASN A 137 -23.67 20.84 -25.55
N SER A 138 -22.51 21.14 -26.14
CA SER A 138 -22.45 21.86 -27.43
C SER A 138 -22.80 20.98 -28.63
N ILE A 139 -22.98 19.67 -28.44
CA ILE A 139 -23.41 18.76 -29.50
C ILE A 139 -24.86 19.08 -29.85
N SER A 140 -25.14 19.31 -31.14
CA SER A 140 -26.48 19.64 -31.62
C SER A 140 -27.48 18.53 -31.30
N PRO A 141 -28.73 18.85 -30.87
CA PRO A 141 -29.81 17.89 -30.75
C PRO A 141 -30.10 17.05 -32.00
N ASP A 142 -29.79 17.59 -33.18
CA ASP A 142 -29.96 16.90 -34.48
C ASP A 142 -28.84 15.90 -34.79
N SER A 143 -27.75 15.90 -34.00
CA SER A 143 -26.66 14.93 -34.18
C SER A 143 -27.07 13.55 -33.67
N PRO A 144 -26.73 12.47 -34.40
CA PRO A 144 -26.87 11.10 -33.90
C PRO A 144 -26.17 10.85 -32.55
N SER A 145 -25.15 11.66 -32.21
CA SER A 145 -24.38 11.52 -30.97
C SER A 145 -25.00 12.25 -29.77
N PHE A 146 -26.07 13.03 -29.95
CA PHE A 146 -26.65 13.85 -28.88
C PHE A 146 -27.08 13.03 -27.67
N LEU A 147 -27.82 11.93 -27.90
CA LEU A 147 -28.30 11.07 -26.81
C LEU A 147 -27.13 10.47 -26.01
N LEU A 148 -26.07 10.03 -26.71
CA LEU A 148 -24.86 9.50 -26.08
C LEU A 148 -24.13 10.57 -25.26
N ALA A 149 -24.10 11.82 -25.74
CA ALA A 149 -23.52 12.94 -25.01
C ALA A 149 -24.27 13.23 -23.70
N GLN A 150 -25.61 13.27 -23.75
CA GLN A 150 -26.44 13.48 -22.57
C GLN A 150 -26.28 12.36 -21.52
N GLN A 151 -26.22 11.10 -21.97
CA GLN A 151 -25.95 9.96 -21.10
C GLN A 151 -24.56 10.05 -20.45
N SER A 152 -23.55 10.42 -21.24
CA SER A 152 -22.17 10.59 -20.75
C SER A 152 -22.08 11.68 -19.68
N ILE A 153 -22.77 12.82 -19.87
CA ILE A 153 -22.83 13.90 -18.88
C ILE A 153 -23.39 13.40 -17.55
N GLN A 154 -24.55 12.71 -17.58
CA GLN A 154 -25.18 12.19 -16.36
C GLN A 154 -24.26 11.22 -15.62
N GLN A 155 -23.61 10.32 -16.37
CA GLN A 155 -22.68 9.36 -15.79
C GLN A 155 -21.46 10.04 -15.17
N TRP A 156 -20.83 10.99 -15.88
CA TRP A 156 -19.68 11.72 -15.36
C TRP A 156 -19.98 12.51 -14.10
N GLN A 157 -21.15 13.17 -14.04
CA GLN A 157 -21.58 13.90 -12.84
C GLN A 157 -21.73 12.97 -11.64
N TYR A 158 -22.40 11.83 -11.83
CA TYR A 158 -22.60 10.84 -10.78
C TYR A 158 -21.25 10.26 -10.30
N GLU A 159 -20.41 9.81 -11.22
CA GLU A 159 -19.09 9.25 -10.90
C GLU A 159 -18.20 10.26 -10.19
N TRP A 160 -18.26 11.54 -10.61
CA TRP A 160 -17.51 12.62 -9.99
C TRP A 160 -17.93 12.83 -8.54
N GLU A 161 -19.23 12.94 -8.25
CA GLU A 161 -19.74 13.08 -6.88
C GLU A 161 -19.32 11.91 -5.99
N GLN A 162 -19.43 10.68 -6.49
CA GLN A 162 -18.98 9.50 -5.77
C GLN A 162 -17.47 9.55 -5.46
N SER A 163 -16.68 10.04 -6.41
CA SER A 163 -15.23 10.16 -6.26
C SER A 163 -14.84 11.25 -5.26
N VAL A 164 -15.55 12.38 -5.25
CA VAL A 164 -15.41 13.43 -4.24
C VAL A 164 -15.72 12.89 -2.85
N GLN A 165 -16.80 12.12 -2.71
CA GLN A 165 -17.15 11.52 -1.41
C GLN A 165 -16.07 10.53 -0.93
N ARG A 166 -15.58 9.65 -1.82
CA ARG A 166 -14.47 8.73 -1.50
C ARG A 166 -13.19 9.47 -1.13
N PHE A 167 -12.90 10.59 -1.78
CA PHE A 167 -11.75 11.41 -1.46
C PHE A 167 -11.87 12.03 -0.06
N ARG A 168 -13.04 12.52 0.34
CA ARG A 168 -13.29 13.02 1.70
C ARG A 168 -13.08 11.94 2.76
N GLU A 169 -13.49 10.70 2.47
CA GLU A 169 -13.22 9.58 3.38
C GLU A 169 -11.74 9.23 3.48
N LEU A 170 -10.99 9.39 2.40
CA LEU A 170 -9.53 9.23 2.39
C LEU A 170 -8.87 10.33 3.23
N GLU A 171 -9.31 11.58 3.10
CA GLU A 171 -8.85 12.70 3.92
C GLU A 171 -9.16 12.46 5.40
N ALA A 172 -10.38 12.02 5.73
CA ALA A 172 -10.77 11.70 7.09
C ALA A 172 -9.91 10.57 7.70
N ALA A 173 -9.60 9.52 6.93
CA ALA A 173 -8.70 8.46 7.39
C ALA A 173 -7.27 8.98 7.61
N TYR A 174 -6.82 9.91 6.77
CA TYR A 174 -5.51 10.54 6.90
C TYR A 174 -5.42 11.41 8.15
N ASP A 175 -6.45 12.23 8.42
CA ASP A 175 -6.52 13.09 9.61
C ASP A 175 -6.63 12.26 10.90
N ALA A 176 -7.33 11.12 10.84
CA ALA A 176 -7.40 10.15 11.93
C ALA A 176 -6.12 9.32 12.12
N GLN A 177 -5.09 9.51 11.28
CA GLN A 177 -3.86 8.72 11.26
C GLN A 177 -4.08 7.21 11.03
N ASP A 178 -5.21 6.83 10.43
CA ASP A 178 -5.48 5.46 9.98
C ASP A 178 -4.75 5.20 8.64
N TRP A 179 -3.44 4.98 8.73
CA TRP A 179 -2.58 4.85 7.55
C TRP A 179 -2.97 3.68 6.64
N LEU A 180 -3.38 2.55 7.20
CA LEU A 180 -3.88 1.41 6.43
C LEU A 180 -5.23 1.74 5.77
N GLY A 181 -6.10 2.47 6.46
CA GLY A 181 -7.33 3.02 5.89
C GLY A 181 -7.07 3.93 4.70
N VAL A 182 -6.09 4.82 4.79
CA VAL A 182 -5.67 5.70 3.68
C VAL A 182 -5.22 4.90 2.47
N LEU A 183 -4.38 3.88 2.67
CA LEU A 183 -3.89 3.04 1.58
C LEU A 183 -5.04 2.26 0.90
N ARG A 184 -5.95 1.69 1.69
CA ARG A 184 -7.13 0.97 1.19
C ARG A 184 -8.05 1.90 0.40
N LYS A 185 -8.51 3.00 1.03
CA LYS A 185 -9.41 3.98 0.38
C LYS A 185 -8.79 4.60 -0.86
N GLY A 186 -7.48 4.87 -0.84
CA GLY A 186 -6.74 5.38 -1.99
C GLY A 186 -6.68 4.39 -3.16
N ARG A 187 -6.69 3.09 -2.90
CA ARG A 187 -6.74 2.06 -3.95
C ARG A 187 -8.13 1.98 -4.60
N ASP A 188 -9.19 2.24 -3.83
CA ASP A 188 -10.59 2.17 -4.29
C ASP A 188 -11.02 3.40 -5.12
N MET A 189 -10.19 4.45 -5.17
CA MET A 189 -10.45 5.64 -5.97
C MET A 189 -10.22 5.40 -7.48
N PRO A 190 -10.92 6.14 -8.37
CA PRO A 190 -10.71 6.03 -9.80
C PRO A 190 -9.26 6.29 -10.22
N ALA A 191 -8.77 5.51 -11.18
CA ALA A 191 -7.42 5.61 -11.71
C ALA A 191 -7.24 6.70 -12.79
N THR A 192 -8.09 7.73 -12.79
CA THR A 192 -7.95 8.89 -13.70
C THR A 192 -6.70 9.69 -13.37
N GLU A 193 -6.18 10.46 -14.33
CA GLU A 193 -5.00 11.32 -14.13
C GLU A 193 -5.20 12.29 -12.96
N PHE A 194 -6.37 12.95 -12.89
CA PHE A 194 -6.72 13.86 -11.81
C PHE A 194 -6.70 13.20 -10.43
N TRP A 195 -7.49 12.14 -10.24
CA TRP A 195 -7.60 11.50 -8.92
C TRP A 195 -6.30 10.83 -8.47
N ASN A 196 -5.50 10.28 -9.41
CA ASN A 196 -4.17 9.79 -9.09
C ASN A 196 -3.26 10.89 -8.55
N ALA A 197 -3.25 12.07 -9.18
CA ALA A 197 -2.48 13.21 -8.70
C ALA A 197 -2.94 13.69 -7.31
N GLN A 198 -4.26 13.69 -7.05
CA GLN A 198 -4.82 14.11 -5.77
C GLN A 198 -4.47 13.15 -4.62
N LYS A 199 -4.63 11.84 -4.82
CA LYS A 199 -4.43 10.84 -3.76
C LYS A 199 -2.97 10.45 -3.52
N ALA A 200 -2.11 10.59 -4.54
CA ALA A 200 -0.69 10.22 -4.47
C ALA A 200 0.05 10.75 -3.21
N PRO A 201 -0.03 12.04 -2.82
CA PRO A 201 0.66 12.53 -1.63
C PRO A 201 0.18 11.88 -0.32
N PHE A 202 -1.11 11.56 -0.22
CA PHE A 202 -1.68 10.87 0.95
C PHE A 202 -1.18 9.44 1.02
N MET A 203 -1.28 8.71 -0.10
CA MET A 203 -0.84 7.33 -0.19
C MET A 203 0.65 7.20 0.09
N GLN A 204 1.49 8.09 -0.46
CA GLN A 204 2.93 8.06 -0.22
C GLN A 204 3.26 8.27 1.26
N ARG A 205 2.60 9.21 1.93
CA ARG A 205 2.83 9.46 3.37
C ARG A 205 2.33 8.30 4.22
N ALA A 206 1.15 7.76 3.92
CA ALA A 206 0.61 6.60 4.62
C ALA A 206 1.53 5.39 4.47
N GLN A 207 2.04 5.13 3.26
CA GLN A 207 3.00 4.05 3.02
C GLN A 207 4.26 4.22 3.87
N GLN A 208 4.82 5.43 3.94
CA GLN A 208 5.99 5.70 4.79
C GLN A 208 5.72 5.40 6.27
N GLN A 209 4.53 5.74 6.78
CA GLN A 209 4.17 5.47 8.17
C GLN A 209 3.98 3.97 8.44
N VAL A 210 3.29 3.27 7.53
CA VAL A 210 3.11 1.82 7.59
C VAL A 210 4.47 1.11 7.56
N ASP A 211 5.38 1.55 6.69
CA ASP A 211 6.73 1.01 6.62
C ASP A 211 7.50 1.25 7.92
N LEU A 212 7.45 2.46 8.49
CA LEU A 212 8.11 2.77 9.76
C LEU A 212 7.59 1.88 10.90
N GLN A 213 6.28 1.71 11.01
CA GLN A 213 5.67 0.85 12.02
C GLN A 213 6.04 -0.63 11.79
N GLY A 214 6.00 -1.09 10.54
CA GLY A 214 6.40 -2.46 10.18
C GLY A 214 7.86 -2.76 10.54
N HIS A 215 8.77 -1.83 10.28
CA HIS A 215 10.18 -1.98 10.66
C HIS A 215 10.36 -2.00 12.19
N ALA A 216 9.61 -1.17 12.93
CA ALA A 216 9.66 -1.17 14.38
C ALA A 216 9.23 -2.52 14.96
N PHE A 217 8.12 -3.09 14.49
CA PHE A 217 7.68 -4.43 14.91
C PHE A 217 8.66 -5.53 14.54
N LEU A 218 9.27 -5.46 13.35
CA LEU A 218 10.29 -6.42 12.94
C LEU A 218 11.52 -6.36 13.86
N GLN A 219 11.98 -5.16 14.20
CA GLN A 219 13.08 -4.98 15.13
C GLN A 219 12.73 -5.49 16.54
N ASP A 220 11.51 -5.23 17.00
CA ASP A 220 11.03 -5.72 18.29
C ASP A 220 11.01 -7.26 18.33
N ALA A 221 10.53 -7.90 17.26
CA ALA A 221 10.57 -9.35 17.11
C ALA A 221 12.00 -9.89 17.21
N PHE A 222 12.96 -9.24 16.56
CA PHE A 222 14.37 -9.64 16.63
C PHE A 222 14.95 -9.51 18.05
N ASN A 223 14.64 -8.42 18.75
CA ASN A 223 15.07 -8.21 20.13
C ASN A 223 14.47 -9.27 21.07
N LEU A 224 13.19 -9.60 20.89
CA LEU A 224 12.49 -10.62 21.69
C LEU A 224 13.07 -12.01 21.41
N ALA A 225 13.30 -12.36 20.14
CA ALA A 225 13.94 -13.62 19.77
C ALA A 225 15.37 -13.72 20.29
N TYR A 226 16.13 -12.63 20.31
CA TYR A 226 17.46 -12.56 20.94
C TYR A 226 17.42 -12.88 22.43
N GLN A 227 16.36 -12.44 23.13
CA GLN A 227 16.08 -12.79 24.53
C GLN A 227 15.44 -14.19 24.69
N HIS A 228 15.35 -14.96 23.60
CA HIS A 228 14.66 -16.24 23.51
C HIS A 228 13.15 -16.19 23.79
N ARG A 229 12.54 -15.02 23.77
CA ARG A 229 11.09 -14.80 23.98
C ARG A 229 10.33 -15.03 22.68
N PHE A 230 10.39 -16.25 22.15
CA PHE A 230 9.90 -16.56 20.81
C PHE A 230 8.39 -16.38 20.64
N VAL A 231 7.58 -16.60 21.68
CA VAL A 231 6.12 -16.37 21.63
C VAL A 231 5.83 -14.90 21.33
N GLU A 232 6.47 -14.00 22.08
CA GLU A 232 6.29 -12.56 21.91
C GLU A 232 6.91 -12.06 20.60
N ALA A 233 8.01 -12.67 20.17
CA ALA A 233 8.62 -12.38 18.88
C ALA A 233 7.66 -12.71 17.72
N LEU A 234 6.98 -13.86 17.79
CA LEU A 234 5.96 -14.26 16.82
C LEU A 234 4.76 -13.30 16.85
N ASP A 235 4.32 -12.87 18.04
CA ASP A 235 3.27 -11.86 18.17
C ASP A 235 3.64 -10.51 17.55
N ALA A 236 4.90 -10.07 17.71
CA ALA A 236 5.40 -8.86 17.07
C ALA A 236 5.39 -8.99 15.53
N LEU A 237 5.81 -10.15 14.99
CA LEU A 237 5.75 -10.40 13.55
C LEU A 237 4.31 -10.38 13.00
N ARG A 238 3.33 -10.92 13.73
CA ARG A 238 1.90 -10.92 13.34
C ARG A 238 1.31 -9.51 13.21
N ARG A 239 1.91 -8.51 13.86
CA ARG A 239 1.46 -7.11 13.81
C ARG A 239 1.94 -6.37 12.57
N ILE A 240 2.87 -6.92 11.81
CA ILE A 240 3.38 -6.30 10.58
C ILE A 240 2.31 -6.48 9.49
N PRO A 241 1.72 -5.38 8.97
CA PRO A 241 0.71 -5.49 7.93
C PRO A 241 1.34 -5.86 6.58
N PRO A 242 0.59 -6.53 5.68
CA PRO A 242 1.09 -6.96 4.36
C PRO A 242 1.47 -5.79 3.45
N GLU A 243 0.92 -4.59 3.69
CA GLU A 243 1.31 -3.37 2.98
C GLU A 243 2.70 -2.85 3.37
N ALA A 244 3.26 -3.25 4.51
CA ALA A 244 4.57 -2.79 4.94
C ALA A 244 5.70 -3.49 4.17
N ALA A 245 6.73 -2.75 3.80
CA ALA A 245 7.94 -3.31 3.18
C ALA A 245 8.60 -4.41 4.05
N ALA A 246 8.52 -4.28 5.38
CA ALA A 246 9.04 -5.26 6.32
C ALA A 246 8.33 -6.63 6.24
N TYR A 247 7.13 -6.70 5.66
CA TYR A 247 6.36 -7.93 5.56
C TYR A 247 7.07 -9.03 4.77
N ALA A 248 7.94 -8.67 3.82
CA ALA A 248 8.74 -9.60 3.04
C ALA A 248 9.59 -10.56 3.92
N HIS A 249 9.93 -10.15 5.13
CA HIS A 249 10.73 -10.94 6.08
C HIS A 249 9.89 -11.76 7.06
N VAL A 250 8.57 -11.53 7.12
CA VAL A 250 7.70 -12.15 8.14
C VAL A 250 7.66 -13.65 7.97
N SER A 251 7.40 -14.16 6.76
CA SER A 251 7.22 -15.60 6.53
C SER A 251 8.42 -16.44 6.99
N GLU A 252 9.63 -16.07 6.54
CA GLU A 252 10.87 -16.78 6.90
C GLU A 252 11.12 -16.74 8.42
N LYS A 253 11.00 -15.55 9.04
CA LYS A 253 11.27 -15.37 10.46
C LYS A 253 10.21 -15.99 11.35
N PHE A 254 8.97 -16.06 10.87
CA PHE A 254 7.89 -16.74 11.57
C PHE A 254 8.19 -18.23 11.69
N ILE A 255 8.55 -18.89 10.58
CA ILE A 255 8.92 -20.32 10.58
C ILE A 255 10.12 -20.55 11.51
N GLU A 256 11.18 -19.76 11.38
CA GLU A 256 12.38 -19.88 12.23
C GLU A 256 12.05 -19.78 13.73
N TYR A 257 11.21 -18.82 14.12
CA TYR A 257 10.89 -18.59 15.54
C TYR A 257 9.88 -19.61 16.07
N GLU A 258 9.01 -20.13 15.22
CA GLU A 258 8.12 -21.23 15.55
C GLU A 258 8.90 -22.51 15.89
N GLU A 259 9.85 -22.88 15.04
CA GLU A 259 10.74 -24.03 15.28
C GLU A 259 11.54 -23.85 16.59
N LYS A 260 12.09 -22.65 16.82
CA LYS A 260 12.86 -22.35 18.04
C LYS A 260 11.99 -22.40 19.30
N ARG A 261 10.75 -21.92 19.24
CA ARG A 261 9.76 -22.05 20.33
C ARG A 261 9.50 -23.51 20.63
N ASP A 262 9.29 -24.33 19.60
CA ASP A 262 8.92 -25.75 19.75
C ASP A 262 10.06 -26.59 20.30
N ILE A 263 11.30 -26.37 19.84
CA ILE A 263 12.51 -26.98 20.41
C ILE A 263 12.63 -26.63 21.90
N ARG A 264 12.39 -25.36 22.26
CA ARG A 264 12.44 -24.91 23.66
C ARG A 264 11.36 -25.57 24.51
N ALA A 265 10.16 -25.76 23.96
CA ALA A 265 9.07 -26.45 24.63
C ALA A 265 9.39 -27.93 24.86
N GLN A 266 9.99 -28.61 23.88
CA GLN A 266 10.49 -29.98 24.05
C GLN A 266 11.59 -30.07 25.12
N TYR A 267 12.51 -29.10 25.14
CA TYR A 267 13.51 -29.00 26.19
C TYR A 267 12.89 -28.88 27.59
N TYR A 268 11.89 -28.00 27.77
CA TYR A 268 11.18 -27.88 29.05
C TYR A 268 10.44 -29.15 29.46
N LEU A 269 9.82 -29.85 28.50
CA LEU A 269 9.19 -31.14 28.77
C LEU A 269 10.23 -32.17 29.26
N GLN A 270 11.40 -32.21 28.64
CA GLN A 270 12.48 -33.10 29.07
C GLN A 270 13.03 -32.72 30.46
N GLN A 271 13.23 -31.44 30.75
CA GLN A 271 13.65 -31.00 32.09
C GLN A 271 12.61 -31.40 33.15
N ALA A 272 11.33 -31.25 32.85
CA ALA A 272 10.26 -31.69 33.74
C ALA A 272 10.31 -33.20 34.02
N TYR A 273 10.56 -34.02 33.00
CA TYR A 273 10.75 -35.46 33.20
C TYR A 273 11.94 -35.77 34.10
N ASN A 274 13.08 -35.13 33.88
CA ASN A 274 14.28 -35.33 34.67
C ASN A 274 14.06 -34.95 36.15
N ASP A 275 13.37 -33.84 36.43
CA ASP A 275 13.07 -33.42 37.80
C ASP A 275 12.03 -34.31 38.47
N ALA A 276 11.01 -34.76 37.73
CA ALA A 276 10.03 -35.72 38.25
C ALA A 276 10.66 -37.07 38.60
N GLN A 277 11.65 -37.56 37.82
CA GLN A 277 12.40 -38.78 38.14
C GLN A 277 13.19 -38.66 39.45
N ARG A 278 13.73 -37.48 39.74
CA ARG A 278 14.35 -37.16 41.03
C ARG A 278 13.33 -36.90 42.14
N GLY A 279 12.04 -36.92 41.80
CA GLY A 279 10.95 -36.67 42.73
C GLY A 279 10.71 -35.18 43.05
N ASN A 280 11.34 -34.27 42.30
CA ASN A 280 11.15 -32.84 42.43
C ASN A 280 9.96 -32.37 41.57
N PHE A 281 8.75 -32.75 41.98
CA PHE A 281 7.52 -32.46 41.22
C PHE A 281 7.22 -30.96 41.11
N ALA A 282 7.60 -30.15 42.12
CA ALA A 282 7.40 -28.72 42.09
C ALA A 282 8.17 -28.04 40.94
N GLN A 283 9.47 -28.37 40.77
CA GLN A 283 10.25 -27.85 39.64
C GLN A 283 9.79 -28.43 38.30
N ALA A 284 9.41 -29.70 38.27
CA ALA A 284 8.86 -30.31 37.06
C ALA A 284 7.61 -29.57 36.57
N ILE A 285 6.67 -29.25 37.46
CA ILE A 285 5.48 -28.46 37.13
C ILE A 285 5.87 -27.06 36.64
N ALA A 286 6.84 -26.40 37.28
CA ALA A 286 7.30 -25.07 36.87
C ALA A 286 7.86 -25.05 35.43
N TYR A 287 8.58 -26.10 35.01
CA TYR A 287 9.01 -26.25 33.61
C TYR A 287 7.83 -26.45 32.67
N LEU A 288 6.88 -27.32 33.02
CA LEU A 288 5.71 -27.58 32.18
C LEU A 288 4.81 -26.34 32.02
N GLN A 289 4.77 -25.44 32.99
CA GLN A 289 4.01 -24.18 32.90
C GLN A 289 4.57 -23.21 31.87
N ARG A 290 5.84 -23.37 31.46
CA ARG A 290 6.47 -22.54 30.42
C ARG A 290 6.12 -22.98 29.00
N ILE A 291 5.47 -24.14 28.84
CA ILE A 291 5.01 -24.65 27.56
C ILE A 291 3.66 -24.01 27.24
N THR A 292 3.58 -23.25 26.15
CA THR A 292 2.39 -22.50 25.73
C THR A 292 1.45 -23.34 24.87
N SER A 293 0.17 -22.96 24.79
CA SER A 293 -0.86 -23.67 24.01
C SER A 293 -0.59 -23.73 22.50
N GLU A 294 0.25 -22.84 21.98
CA GLU A 294 0.61 -22.82 20.56
C GLU A 294 1.63 -23.91 20.17
N THR A 295 2.17 -24.70 21.12
CA THR A 295 3.15 -25.75 20.80
C THR A 295 2.51 -27.14 20.69
N PRO A 296 3.03 -28.04 19.83
CA PRO A 296 2.55 -29.42 19.74
C PRO A 296 2.65 -30.21 21.05
N THR A 297 3.58 -29.82 21.95
CA THR A 297 3.84 -30.50 23.22
C THR A 297 2.92 -30.08 24.37
N TYR A 298 2.08 -29.06 24.18
CA TYR A 298 1.24 -28.51 25.24
C TYR A 298 0.28 -29.54 25.86
N ALA A 299 -0.37 -30.37 25.04
CA ALA A 299 -1.30 -31.38 25.52
C ALA A 299 -0.60 -32.42 26.43
N ILE A 300 0.65 -32.74 26.13
CA ILE A 300 1.47 -33.64 26.96
C ILE A 300 1.81 -32.93 28.28
N ALA A 301 2.22 -31.66 28.20
CA ALA A 301 2.56 -30.86 29.36
C ALA A 301 1.39 -30.76 30.35
N GLN A 302 0.18 -30.45 29.88
CA GLN A 302 -1.03 -30.35 30.72
C GLN A 302 -1.34 -31.65 31.45
N ARG A 303 -1.26 -32.78 30.74
CA ARG A 303 -1.47 -34.11 31.35
C ARG A 303 -0.44 -34.41 32.43
N LYS A 304 0.83 -34.09 32.16
CA LYS A 304 1.93 -34.32 33.11
C LYS A 304 1.87 -33.40 34.32
N GLN A 305 1.39 -32.17 34.16
CA GLN A 305 1.15 -31.28 35.29
C GLN A 305 0.14 -31.89 36.27
N LEU A 306 -0.97 -32.45 35.76
CA LEU A 306 -1.98 -33.11 36.60
C LEU A 306 -1.38 -34.32 37.34
N GLU A 307 -0.67 -35.19 36.61
CA GLU A 307 -0.01 -36.36 37.20
C GLU A 307 0.99 -35.96 38.31
N TYR A 308 1.76 -34.91 38.11
CA TYR A 308 2.78 -34.47 39.07
C TYR A 308 2.18 -33.77 40.29
N ARG A 309 1.07 -33.04 40.14
CA ARG A 309 0.34 -32.48 41.30
C ARG A 309 -0.18 -33.59 42.21
N GLN A 310 -0.81 -34.62 41.65
CA GLN A 310 -1.28 -35.77 42.43
C GLN A 310 -0.14 -36.49 43.15
N LYS A 311 1.00 -36.71 42.47
CA LYS A 311 2.18 -37.33 43.10
C LYS A 311 2.82 -36.47 44.19
N GLN A 312 2.71 -35.15 44.08
CA GLN A 312 3.19 -34.21 45.09
C GLN A 312 2.33 -34.27 46.36
N GLU A 313 1.01 -34.34 46.21
CA GLU A 313 0.04 -34.47 47.32
C GLU A 313 0.27 -35.78 48.09
N LEU A 314 0.35 -36.92 47.39
CA LEU A 314 0.56 -38.23 48.03
C LEU A 314 1.87 -38.31 48.84
N ARG A 315 2.91 -37.58 48.43
CA ARG A 315 4.18 -37.50 49.18
C ARG A 315 4.13 -36.58 50.38
N ALA A 316 3.24 -35.59 50.36
CA ALA A 316 3.00 -34.73 51.52
C ALA A 316 2.27 -35.54 52.61
N ASP A 317 1.30 -36.36 52.21
CA ASP A 317 0.53 -37.21 53.12
C ASP A 317 1.38 -38.35 53.71
N SER A 318 2.32 -38.91 52.94
CA SER A 318 3.20 -40.00 53.40
C SER A 318 4.33 -39.56 54.35
N LYS A 319 4.38 -38.28 54.76
CA LYS A 319 5.39 -37.73 55.68
C LYS A 319 4.85 -37.52 57.10
N PHE A 320 3.59 -37.91 57.35
CA PHE A 320 2.96 -37.96 58.66
C PHE A 320 2.75 -39.42 59.10
#